data_AF-A0A3R7V4D7-F1
#
_entry.id   AF-A0A3R7V4D7-F1
#
_cell.length_a   1.000
_cell.length_b   1.000
_cell.length_c   1.000
_cell.angle_alpha   90.00
_cell.angle_beta   90.00
_cell.angle_gamma   90.00
#
_symmetry.space_group_name_H-M   'P 1'
#
loop_
_entity.id
_entity.type
_entity.pdbx_description
1 polymer ?
#
loop_
_entity_poly.entity_id
_entity_poly.type
_entity_poly.pdbx_seq_one_letter_code
_entity_poly.pdbx_strand_id
1 'polypeptide(L)'
;MIILDMNQISVASLMMQLNMEKSNTVDENMVRHMILNSVRMYRTQFVKDYGEIVLAWDSKHYWRRDYFPHYKKNRRKARDKDGKDWESIFNCLNKIKQELKDYFPYKNIEVHGAEADDVIATLVKEYPNEQIMIVSGDKDFIQLQKFSNVKQYSPILKKHVNGEDPNDYIKVHILKGDPSDGVPNVLSNDDVFVEGLRQKPLTKKKIEAWKDGDFTGKIVNDNIIRNYERNKNLIDLECIPSELYQNIKTTFQEAKCGDKSKMLTYFIQNRLKELTESIGDF
;
A
#
# COMPACT_ATOMS: atom_id res chain seq x y z
N MET A 1 -7.39 -1.55 15.42
CA MET A 1 -5.94 -1.61 15.16
C MET A 1 -5.50 -0.43 14.31
N ILE A 2 -4.23 -0.06 14.37
CA ILE A 2 -3.61 0.88 13.44
C ILE A 2 -2.85 0.06 12.40
N ILE A 3 -3.13 0.22 11.10
CA ILE A 3 -2.44 -0.51 10.04
C ILE A 3 -1.60 0.49 9.23
N LEU A 4 -0.29 0.30 9.25
CA LEU A 4 0.67 1.13 8.53
C LEU A 4 1.01 0.48 7.19
N ASP A 5 0.83 1.23 6.11
CA ASP A 5 1.38 0.91 4.80
C ASP A 5 2.89 1.18 4.82
N MET A 6 3.65 0.14 5.17
CA MET A 6 5.08 0.30 5.40
C MET A 6 5.88 0.48 4.11
N ASN A 7 5.37 0.03 2.98
CA ASN A 7 6.03 0.28 1.70
C ASN A 7 6.01 1.79 1.37
N GLN A 8 4.86 2.44 1.52
CA GLN A 8 4.75 3.89 1.35
C GLN A 8 5.60 4.66 2.37
N ILE A 9 5.49 4.33 3.66
CA ILE A 9 6.25 5.01 4.73
C ILE A 9 7.76 4.89 4.49
N SER A 10 8.24 3.68 4.22
CA SER A 10 9.67 3.40 4.09
C SER A 10 10.28 4.08 2.86
N VAL A 11 9.60 4.02 1.71
CA VAL A 11 10.04 4.70 0.49
C VAL A 11 9.98 6.22 0.67
N ALA A 12 8.94 6.75 1.31
CA ALA A 12 8.84 8.18 1.59
C ALA A 12 9.96 8.68 2.51
N SER A 13 10.29 7.94 3.58
CA SER A 13 11.41 8.27 4.46
C SER A 13 12.73 8.28 3.70
N LEU A 14 12.99 7.25 2.89
CA LEU A 14 14.20 7.17 2.09
C LEU A 14 14.32 8.32 1.07
N MET A 15 13.24 8.62 0.35
CA MET A 15 13.24 9.73 -0.61
C MET A 15 13.42 11.08 0.08
N MET A 16 12.88 11.26 1.29
CA MET A 16 13.11 12.46 2.09
C MET A 16 14.57 12.58 2.52
N GLN A 17 15.22 11.49 2.95
CA GLN A 17 16.65 11.50 3.28
C GLN A 17 17.51 11.92 2.09
N LEU A 18 17.33 11.29 0.92
CA LEU A 18 18.08 11.63 -0.30
C LEU A 18 17.90 13.10 -0.70
N ASN A 19 16.68 13.62 -0.58
CA ASN A 19 16.38 15.02 -0.89
C ASN A 19 17.02 15.99 0.12
N MET A 20 17.02 15.67 1.42
CA MET A 20 17.62 16.51 2.47
C MET A 20 19.13 16.63 2.29
N GLU A 21 19.81 15.54 1.93
CA GLU A 21 21.26 15.50 1.74
C GLU A 21 21.70 15.93 0.33
N LYS A 22 20.76 16.08 -0.60
CA LYS A 22 21.03 16.28 -2.04
C LYS A 22 21.99 15.21 -2.57
N SER A 23 21.83 13.98 -2.10
CA SER A 23 22.69 12.84 -2.42
C SER A 23 21.89 11.70 -3.06
N ASN A 24 22.60 10.87 -3.82
CA ASN A 24 22.08 9.58 -4.30
C ASN A 24 22.55 8.41 -3.41
N THR A 25 23.30 8.70 -2.34
CA THR A 25 23.78 7.71 -1.38
C THR A 25 22.79 7.58 -0.22
N VAL A 26 22.46 6.35 0.13
CA VAL A 26 21.56 6.05 1.25
C VAL A 26 22.33 6.10 2.56
N ASP A 27 21.93 6.98 3.48
CA ASP A 27 22.34 6.91 4.89
C ASP A 27 21.39 5.98 5.64
N GLU A 28 21.82 4.73 5.82
CA GLU A 28 21.03 3.70 6.51
C GLU A 28 20.62 4.11 7.93
N ASN A 29 21.47 4.82 8.67
CA ASN A 29 21.17 5.22 10.05
C ASN A 29 20.09 6.30 10.08
N MET A 30 20.17 7.28 9.19
CA MET A 30 19.16 8.32 9.07
C MET A 30 17.82 7.74 8.60
N VAL A 31 17.82 6.88 7.57
CA VAL A 31 16.61 6.21 7.08
C VAL A 31 15.98 5.35 8.18
N ARG A 32 16.78 4.56 8.91
CA ARG A 32 16.31 3.78 10.08
C ARG A 32 15.65 4.69 11.10
N HIS A 33 16.32 5.76 11.52
CA HIS A 33 15.76 6.70 12.49
C HIS A 33 14.42 7.27 12.02
N MET A 34 14.33 7.68 10.75
CA MET A 34 13.12 8.27 10.18
C MET A 34 11.94 7.30 10.11
N ILE A 35 12.19 6.04 9.72
CA ILE A 35 11.15 5.01 9.68
C ILE A 35 10.66 4.70 11.10
N LEU A 36 11.57 4.48 12.04
CA LEU A 36 11.22 4.18 13.44
C LEU A 36 10.46 5.33 14.10
N ASN A 37 10.91 6.56 13.89
CA ASN A 37 10.20 7.73 14.40
C ASN A 37 8.80 7.87 13.78
N SER A 38 8.62 7.52 12.49
CA SER A 38 7.31 7.52 11.85
C SER A 38 6.37 6.48 12.48
N VAL A 39 6.86 5.25 12.71
CA VAL A 39 6.09 4.21 13.40
C VAL A 39 5.68 4.67 14.80
N ARG A 40 6.63 5.18 15.59
CA ARG A 40 6.37 5.74 16.93
C ARG A 40 5.32 6.84 16.89
N MET A 41 5.50 7.82 16.01
CA MET A 41 4.60 8.97 15.89
C MET A 41 3.16 8.54 15.61
N TYR A 42 2.95 7.63 14.64
CA TYR A 42 1.61 7.15 14.32
C TYR A 42 1.03 6.24 15.39
N ARG A 43 1.86 5.48 16.10
CA ARG A 43 1.44 4.75 17.29
C ARG A 43 0.89 5.71 18.33
N THR A 44 1.71 6.65 18.78
CA THR A 44 1.36 7.62 19.81
C THR A 44 0.13 8.43 19.44
N GLN A 45 -0.01 8.79 18.15
CA GLN A 45 -1.13 9.57 17.67
C GLN A 45 -2.47 8.82 17.74
N PHE A 46 -2.50 7.51 17.48
CA PHE A 46 -3.76 6.78 17.26
C PHE A 46 -4.03 5.64 18.26
N VAL A 47 -3.04 5.23 19.06
CA VAL A 47 -3.14 4.01 19.90
C VAL A 47 -4.30 4.05 20.89
N LYS A 48 -4.61 5.23 21.42
CA LYS A 48 -5.70 5.44 22.39
C LYS A 48 -7.07 5.02 21.83
N ASP A 49 -7.32 5.31 20.56
CA ASP A 49 -8.64 5.13 19.93
C ASP A 49 -8.71 3.87 19.05
N TYR A 50 -7.56 3.41 18.54
CA TYR A 50 -7.50 2.34 17.55
C TYR A 50 -6.70 1.11 18.03
N GLY A 51 -6.11 1.11 19.22
CA GLY A 51 -5.30 -0.02 19.69
C GLY A 51 -3.94 -0.13 18.98
N GLU A 52 -3.33 -1.32 18.99
CA GLU A 52 -1.93 -1.48 18.56
C GLU A 52 -1.71 -1.51 17.04
N ILE A 53 -0.43 -1.31 16.67
CA ILE A 53 0.07 -1.27 15.29
C ILE A 53 0.20 -2.66 14.67
N VAL A 54 -0.16 -2.70 13.39
CA VAL A 54 0.14 -3.75 12.42
C VAL A 54 0.93 -3.12 11.28
N LEU A 55 2.07 -3.73 10.93
CA LEU A 55 2.94 -3.30 9.84
C LEU A 55 2.65 -4.15 8.61
N ALA A 56 2.04 -3.57 7.58
CA ALA A 56 1.72 -4.24 6.32
C ALA A 56 2.82 -3.97 5.29
N TRP A 57 3.35 -5.04 4.70
CA TRP A 57 4.46 -4.98 3.76
C TRP A 57 4.09 -5.60 2.41
N ASP A 58 4.58 -4.98 1.34
CA ASP A 58 4.63 -5.61 0.02
C ASP A 58 5.56 -6.82 0.07
N SER A 59 5.14 -7.92 -0.57
CA SER A 59 6.07 -8.99 -0.90
C SER A 59 6.85 -8.70 -2.18
N LYS A 60 7.86 -9.51 -2.49
CA LYS A 60 8.69 -9.32 -3.71
C LYS A 60 7.93 -9.61 -5.00
N HIS A 61 6.86 -10.40 -4.92
CA HIS A 61 6.06 -10.89 -6.04
C HIS A 61 4.60 -10.45 -5.88
N TYR A 62 3.93 -10.09 -6.97
CA TYR A 62 2.55 -9.62 -6.93
C TYR A 62 1.67 -10.49 -7.81
N TRP A 63 0.60 -11.06 -7.26
CA TRP A 63 -0.34 -11.90 -8.00
C TRP A 63 -0.95 -11.14 -9.20
N ARG A 64 -1.12 -9.82 -9.08
CA ARG A 64 -1.59 -8.94 -10.16
C ARG A 64 -0.70 -8.98 -11.39
N ARG A 65 0.61 -9.26 -11.26
CA ARG A 65 1.52 -9.43 -12.40
C ARG A 65 1.32 -10.76 -13.12
N ASP A 66 0.92 -11.80 -12.41
CA ASP A 66 0.60 -13.09 -13.01
C ASP A 66 -0.70 -12.99 -13.82
N TYR A 67 -1.67 -12.23 -13.30
CA TYR A 67 -2.93 -11.97 -13.98
C TYR A 67 -2.77 -10.99 -15.15
N PHE A 68 -2.04 -9.90 -14.96
CA PHE A 68 -1.82 -8.86 -15.97
C PHE A 68 -0.33 -8.52 -16.07
N PRO A 69 0.39 -9.07 -17.06
CA PRO A 69 1.84 -8.91 -17.15
C PRO A 69 2.29 -7.45 -17.15
N HIS A 70 1.51 -6.52 -17.72
CA HIS A 70 1.84 -5.09 -17.80
C HIS A 70 1.72 -4.33 -16.46
N TYR A 71 1.15 -4.96 -15.43
CA TYR A 71 0.97 -4.37 -14.10
C TYR A 71 2.30 -3.90 -13.48
N LYS A 72 2.36 -2.63 -13.07
CA LYS A 72 3.53 -1.95 -12.48
C LYS A 72 4.82 -2.05 -13.33
N LYS A 73 4.77 -2.43 -14.62
CA LYS A 73 5.96 -2.47 -15.51
C LYS A 73 6.64 -1.10 -15.62
N ASN A 74 5.85 -0.02 -15.64
CA ASN A 74 6.39 1.34 -15.72
C ASN A 74 7.22 1.73 -14.50
N ARG A 75 6.88 1.22 -13.31
CA ARG A 75 7.68 1.47 -12.09
C ARG A 75 9.09 0.91 -12.23
N ARG A 76 9.24 -0.28 -12.84
CA ARG A 76 10.56 -0.87 -13.15
C ARG A 76 11.32 -0.01 -14.18
N LYS A 77 10.68 0.31 -15.30
CA LYS A 77 11.29 1.18 -16.34
C LYS A 77 11.73 2.54 -15.77
N ALA A 78 10.97 3.11 -14.84
CA ALA A 78 11.30 4.37 -14.20
C ALA A 78 12.55 4.25 -13.32
N ARG A 79 12.67 3.15 -12.55
CA ARG A 79 13.87 2.87 -11.74
C ARG A 79 15.11 2.65 -12.60
N ASP A 80 14.99 1.89 -13.69
CA ASP A 80 16.11 1.64 -14.61
C ASP A 80 16.64 2.91 -15.28
N LYS A 81 15.81 3.96 -15.36
CA LYS A 81 16.16 5.29 -15.89
C LYS A 81 16.57 6.29 -14.81
N ASP A 82 16.31 5.98 -13.54
CA ASP A 82 16.65 6.83 -12.42
C ASP A 82 18.11 6.57 -12.02
N GLY A 83 18.92 7.62 -11.91
CA GLY A 83 20.36 7.51 -11.62
C GLY A 83 20.71 7.14 -10.17
N LYS A 84 19.73 6.68 -9.39
CA LYS A 84 19.89 6.25 -8.00
C LYS A 84 20.35 4.80 -7.92
N ASP A 85 21.12 4.49 -6.87
CA ASP A 85 21.48 3.12 -6.55
C ASP A 85 20.29 2.38 -5.89
N TRP A 86 19.38 1.88 -6.73
CA TRP A 86 18.21 1.14 -6.29
C TRP A 86 18.53 -0.15 -5.54
N GLU A 87 19.68 -0.77 -5.81
CA GLU A 87 20.12 -1.96 -5.09
C GLU A 87 20.42 -1.63 -3.64
N SER A 88 21.24 -0.59 -3.39
CA SER A 88 21.51 -0.09 -2.04
C SER A 88 20.24 0.38 -1.32
N ILE A 89 19.31 1.03 -2.03
CA ILE A 89 18.00 1.43 -1.51
C ILE A 89 17.21 0.20 -1.02
N PHE A 90 17.04 -0.81 -1.86
CA PHE A 90 16.27 -2.00 -1.47
C PHE A 90 16.96 -2.80 -0.37
N ASN A 91 18.29 -2.86 -0.36
CA ASN A 91 19.05 -3.52 0.71
C ASN A 91 18.84 -2.82 2.06
N CYS A 92 18.92 -1.49 2.10
CA CYS A 92 18.62 -0.69 3.29
C CYS A 92 17.19 -0.94 3.79
N LEU A 93 16.19 -0.85 2.92
CA LEU A 93 14.79 -1.02 3.32
C LEU A 93 14.49 -2.45 3.80
N ASN A 94 15.02 -3.47 3.12
CA ASN A 94 14.85 -4.86 3.54
C ASN A 94 15.52 -5.14 4.89
N LYS A 95 16.68 -4.53 5.16
CA LYS A 95 17.36 -4.65 6.44
C LYS A 95 16.52 -4.04 7.57
N ILE A 96 16.01 -2.81 7.38
CA ILE A 96 15.16 -2.14 8.39
C ILE A 96 13.85 -2.91 8.61
N LYS A 97 13.25 -3.48 7.55
CA LYS A 97 12.09 -4.38 7.68
C LYS A 97 12.41 -5.58 8.57
N GLN A 98 13.54 -6.23 8.36
CA GLN A 98 13.97 -7.38 9.17
C GLN A 98 14.23 -6.96 10.62
N GLU A 99 14.85 -5.80 10.85
CA GLU A 99 15.06 -5.23 12.19
C GLU A 99 13.73 -4.97 12.91
N LEU A 100 12.73 -4.39 12.22
CA LEU A 100 11.38 -4.21 12.76
C LEU A 100 10.72 -5.53 13.15
N LYS A 101 10.96 -6.60 12.39
CA LYS A 101 10.43 -7.94 12.68
C LYS A 101 11.11 -8.58 13.90
N ASP A 102 12.43 -8.41 14.04
CA ASP A 102 13.22 -9.12 15.04
C ASP A 102 13.22 -8.45 16.42
N TYR A 103 13.09 -7.12 16.45
CA TYR A 103 13.33 -6.32 17.66
C TYR A 103 12.10 -5.54 18.18
N PHE A 104 11.03 -5.38 17.39
CA PHE A 104 9.89 -4.54 17.78
C PHE A 104 8.63 -5.35 18.10
N PRO A 105 7.75 -4.85 18.98
CA PRO A 105 6.58 -5.58 19.48
C PRO A 105 5.38 -5.60 18.52
N TYR A 106 5.59 -5.33 17.23
CA TYR A 106 4.51 -5.17 16.26
C TYR A 106 4.35 -6.41 15.38
N LYS A 107 3.09 -6.69 14.99
CA LYS A 107 2.82 -7.69 13.97
C LYS A 107 3.35 -7.18 12.63
N ASN A 108 4.28 -7.93 12.04
CA ASN A 108 4.83 -7.66 10.71
C ASN A 108 4.23 -8.65 9.72
N ILE A 109 3.38 -8.16 8.82
CA ILE A 109 2.62 -8.99 7.89
C ILE A 109 3.16 -8.80 6.47
N GLU A 110 3.76 -9.87 5.96
CA GLU A 110 4.24 -10.01 4.58
C GLU A 110 3.83 -11.40 4.09
N VAL A 111 3.07 -11.47 3.00
CA VAL A 111 2.62 -12.74 2.41
C VAL A 111 3.04 -12.78 0.96
N HIS A 112 3.70 -13.86 0.56
CA HIS A 112 4.17 -14.03 -0.82
C HIS A 112 3.00 -13.90 -1.82
N GLY A 113 3.16 -13.04 -2.82
CA GLY A 113 2.14 -12.76 -3.82
C GLY A 113 1.23 -11.60 -3.45
N ALA A 114 1.14 -11.22 -2.17
CA ALA A 114 0.35 -10.10 -1.70
C ALA A 114 1.13 -8.78 -1.72
N GLU A 115 0.39 -7.72 -1.95
CA GLU A 115 0.80 -6.34 -1.72
C GLU A 115 0.29 -5.86 -0.35
N ALA A 116 0.82 -4.74 0.16
CA ALA A 116 0.42 -4.22 1.47
C ALA A 116 -1.08 -3.84 1.51
N ASP A 117 -1.63 -3.43 0.36
CA ASP A 117 -3.05 -3.13 0.18
C ASP A 117 -3.93 -4.39 0.34
N ASP A 118 -3.51 -5.54 -0.18
CA ASP A 118 -4.20 -6.81 -0.02
C ASP A 118 -4.25 -7.22 1.47
N VAL A 119 -3.13 -7.01 2.18
CA VAL A 119 -3.06 -7.22 3.62
C VAL A 119 -4.04 -6.32 4.36
N ILE A 120 -4.00 -5.02 4.10
CA ILE A 120 -4.86 -4.03 4.75
C ILE A 120 -6.35 -4.33 4.49
N ALA A 121 -6.72 -4.59 3.23
CA ALA A 121 -8.09 -4.92 2.84
C ALA A 121 -8.60 -6.20 3.51
N THR A 122 -7.76 -7.23 3.59
CA THR A 122 -8.10 -8.49 4.27
C THR A 122 -8.34 -8.27 5.76
N LEU A 123 -7.46 -7.53 6.44
CA LEU A 123 -7.63 -7.23 7.86
C LEU A 123 -8.85 -6.37 8.14
N VAL A 124 -9.14 -5.38 7.29
CA VAL A 124 -10.37 -4.58 7.41
C VAL A 124 -11.62 -5.47 7.34
N LYS A 125 -11.64 -6.43 6.42
CA LYS A 125 -12.78 -7.33 6.24
C LYS A 125 -12.93 -8.35 7.38
N GLU A 126 -11.82 -8.87 7.92
CA GLU A 126 -11.84 -9.86 8.99
C GLU A 126 -12.17 -9.28 10.37
N TYR A 127 -11.99 -7.96 10.58
CA TYR A 127 -12.20 -7.29 11.86
C TYR A 127 -13.28 -6.19 11.78
N PRO A 128 -14.53 -6.51 11.40
CA PRO A 128 -15.59 -5.53 11.17
C PRO A 128 -16.05 -4.79 12.44
N ASN A 129 -15.74 -5.33 13.62
CA ASN A 129 -16.12 -4.75 14.92
C ASN A 129 -15.01 -3.92 15.56
N GLU A 130 -13.80 -3.92 15.00
CA GLU A 130 -12.65 -3.21 15.53
C GLU A 130 -12.54 -1.83 14.87
N GLN A 131 -12.23 -0.76 15.62
CA GLN A 131 -11.91 0.53 14.99
C GLN A 131 -10.55 0.42 14.28
N ILE A 132 -10.51 0.77 13.00
CA ILE A 132 -9.31 0.61 12.16
C ILE A 132 -8.85 1.98 11.64
N MET A 133 -7.58 2.29 11.90
CA MET A 133 -6.88 3.43 11.30
C MET A 133 -5.90 2.93 10.24
N ILE A 134 -6.16 3.23 8.98
CA ILE A 134 -5.20 3.02 7.89
C ILE A 134 -4.31 4.25 7.79
N VAL A 135 -3.01 4.07 7.98
CA VAL A 135 -2.01 5.12 7.80
C VAL A 135 -1.38 4.97 6.41
N SER A 136 -2.00 5.63 5.43
CA SER A 136 -1.52 5.68 4.05
C SER A 136 -2.16 6.86 3.32
N GLY A 137 -1.38 7.52 2.46
CA GLY A 137 -1.87 8.49 1.49
C GLY A 137 -2.47 7.89 0.22
N ASP A 138 -2.49 6.56 0.08
CA ASP A 138 -2.98 5.89 -1.11
C ASP A 138 -4.51 6.01 -1.23
N LYS A 139 -4.99 6.42 -2.39
CA LYS A 139 -6.42 6.62 -2.61
C LYS A 139 -7.17 5.30 -2.81
N ASP A 140 -6.47 4.19 -3.07
CA ASP A 140 -7.12 2.89 -3.20
C ASP A 140 -7.82 2.46 -1.90
N PHE A 141 -7.36 2.93 -0.74
CA PHE A 141 -8.03 2.68 0.54
C PHE A 141 -9.34 3.45 0.74
N ILE A 142 -9.70 4.40 -0.14
CA ILE A 142 -11.03 5.00 -0.15
C ILE A 142 -12.09 3.91 -0.29
N GLN A 143 -11.82 2.84 -1.05
CA GLN A 143 -12.70 1.67 -1.22
C GLN A 143 -13.11 1.03 0.12
N LEU A 144 -12.21 1.05 1.12
CA LEU A 144 -12.42 0.43 2.43
C LEU A 144 -13.20 1.34 3.39
N GLN A 145 -13.35 2.63 3.08
CA GLN A 145 -14.11 3.57 3.92
C GLN A 145 -15.63 3.37 3.83
N LYS A 146 -16.10 2.39 3.03
CA LYS A 146 -17.50 1.92 3.07
C LYS A 146 -17.84 1.24 4.40
N PHE A 147 -16.83 0.77 5.12
CA PHE A 147 -16.98 0.23 6.47
C PHE A 147 -16.90 1.38 7.48
N SER A 148 -17.93 1.52 8.32
CA SER A 148 -18.07 2.68 9.22
C SER A 148 -17.01 2.75 10.33
N ASN A 149 -16.39 1.62 10.66
CA ASN A 149 -15.30 1.46 11.61
C ASN A 149 -13.90 1.76 11.02
N VAL A 150 -13.81 2.12 9.73
CA VAL A 150 -12.54 2.38 9.05
C VAL A 150 -12.33 3.88 8.86
N LYS A 151 -11.15 4.36 9.26
CA LYS A 151 -10.64 5.70 8.98
C LYS A 151 -9.30 5.60 8.28
N GLN A 152 -8.98 6.61 7.49
CA GLN A 152 -7.71 6.72 6.81
C GLN A 152 -7.05 8.06 7.14
N TYR A 153 -5.75 8.03 7.39
CA TYR A 153 -4.91 9.20 7.61
C TYR A 153 -3.79 9.24 6.58
N SER A 154 -3.60 10.40 5.92
CA SER A 154 -2.51 10.62 4.98
C SER A 154 -1.29 11.21 5.71
N PRO A 155 -0.17 10.47 5.80
CA PRO A 155 1.10 10.97 6.31
C PRO A 155 1.56 12.28 5.68
N ILE A 156 1.44 12.35 4.36
CA ILE A 156 1.95 13.45 3.53
C ILE A 156 1.10 14.71 3.74
N LEU A 157 -0.23 14.57 3.67
CA LEU A 157 -1.15 15.70 3.80
C LEU A 157 -1.47 16.06 5.25
N LYS A 158 -1.02 15.24 6.21
CA LYS A 158 -1.25 15.37 7.65
C LYS A 158 -2.73 15.52 8.03
N LYS A 159 -3.62 14.85 7.30
CA LYS A 159 -5.07 14.91 7.50
C LYS A 159 -5.74 13.58 7.19
N HIS A 160 -6.97 13.42 7.68
CA HIS A 160 -7.82 12.31 7.28
C HIS A 160 -8.16 12.39 5.79
N VAL A 161 -8.15 11.23 5.13
CA VAL A 161 -8.64 11.10 3.76
C VAL A 161 -10.15 10.90 3.84
N ASN A 162 -10.93 11.82 3.26
CA ASN A 162 -12.39 11.82 3.26
C ASN A 162 -12.93 12.60 2.05
N GLY A 163 -14.25 12.58 1.87
CA GLY A 163 -14.95 13.43 0.89
C GLY A 163 -15.26 12.78 -0.45
N GLU A 164 -14.94 11.50 -0.64
CA GLU A 164 -15.34 10.71 -1.81
C GLU A 164 -16.28 9.57 -1.35
N ASP A 165 -17.31 9.26 -2.14
CA ASP A 165 -18.16 8.08 -1.90
C ASP A 165 -17.38 6.83 -2.35
N PRO A 166 -17.03 5.90 -1.43
CA PRO A 166 -16.28 4.69 -1.76
C PRO A 166 -16.90 3.85 -2.89
N ASN A 167 -18.23 3.81 -2.97
CA ASN A 167 -18.93 2.98 -3.95
C ASN A 167 -18.88 3.58 -5.36
N ASP A 168 -19.03 4.91 -5.49
CA ASP A 168 -18.89 5.58 -6.79
C ASP A 168 -17.41 5.66 -7.19
N TYR A 169 -16.51 5.86 -6.21
CA TYR A 169 -15.07 5.91 -6.42
C TYR A 169 -14.55 4.67 -7.16
N ILE A 170 -14.80 3.48 -6.61
CA ILE A 170 -14.31 2.23 -7.19
C ILE A 170 -14.89 1.97 -8.58
N LYS A 171 -16.19 2.18 -8.75
CA LYS A 171 -16.90 2.00 -10.03
C LYS A 171 -16.31 2.87 -11.15
N VAL A 172 -16.05 4.13 -10.84
CA VAL A 172 -15.41 5.06 -11.78
C VAL A 172 -13.95 4.68 -12.03
N HIS A 173 -13.24 4.24 -11.00
CA HIS A 173 -11.83 3.89 -11.09
C HIS A 173 -11.61 2.64 -11.96
N ILE A 174 -12.44 1.60 -11.81
CA ILE A 174 -12.45 0.41 -12.68
C ILE A 174 -12.58 0.82 -14.16
N LEU A 175 -13.48 1.75 -14.49
CA LEU A 175 -13.65 2.19 -15.88
C LEU A 175 -12.46 2.99 -16.41
N LYS A 176 -11.91 3.89 -15.59
CA LYS A 176 -10.79 4.76 -15.96
C LYS A 176 -9.44 4.03 -15.98
N GLY A 177 -9.34 2.89 -15.31
CA GLY A 177 -8.07 2.24 -15.02
C GLY A 177 -7.21 3.06 -14.05
N ASP A 178 -6.06 2.50 -13.71
CA ASP A 178 -5.02 3.18 -12.95
C ASP A 178 -3.71 3.30 -13.76
N PRO A 179 -3.42 4.48 -14.34
CA PRO A 179 -2.17 4.71 -15.05
C PRO A 179 -0.91 4.55 -14.18
N SER A 180 -1.02 4.77 -12.86
CA SER A 180 0.13 4.66 -11.93
C SER A 180 0.65 3.22 -11.83
N ASP A 181 -0.29 2.27 -11.92
CA ASP A 181 -0.03 0.84 -11.99
C ASP A 181 -0.01 0.27 -13.41
N GLY A 182 -0.16 1.12 -14.41
CA GLY A 182 -0.18 0.70 -15.80
C GLY A 182 -1.44 -0.09 -16.19
N VAL A 183 -2.54 0.07 -15.46
CA VAL A 183 -3.86 -0.51 -15.76
C VAL A 183 -4.62 0.44 -16.69
N PRO A 184 -4.87 0.07 -17.96
CA PRO A 184 -5.53 0.96 -18.92
C PRO A 184 -7.02 1.17 -18.61
N ASN A 185 -7.61 2.21 -19.17
CA ASN A 185 -9.06 2.38 -19.18
C ASN A 185 -9.74 1.31 -20.05
N VAL A 186 -11.05 1.17 -19.89
CA VAL A 186 -11.79 0.08 -20.55
C VAL A 186 -11.90 0.19 -22.08
N LEU A 187 -11.49 1.33 -22.66
CA LEU A 187 -11.50 1.55 -24.11
C LEU A 187 -10.13 1.30 -24.76
N SER A 188 -9.08 1.18 -23.96
CA SER A 188 -7.69 1.11 -24.44
C SER A 188 -7.17 -0.33 -24.43
N ASN A 189 -6.15 -0.56 -25.26
CA ASN A 189 -5.45 -1.84 -25.31
C ASN A 189 -4.57 -2.02 -24.06
N ASP A 190 -4.25 -3.28 -23.77
CA ASP A 190 -3.49 -3.72 -22.58
C ASP A 190 -2.07 -3.14 -22.53
N ASP A 191 -1.47 -2.98 -23.70
CA ASP A 191 -0.10 -2.53 -23.91
C ASP A 191 0.05 -1.01 -24.03
N VAL A 192 -1.05 -0.25 -23.96
CA VAL A 192 -1.07 1.19 -24.29
C VAL A 192 0.01 2.00 -23.57
N PHE A 193 0.30 1.69 -22.31
CA PHE A 193 1.34 2.39 -21.55
C PHE A 193 2.74 1.86 -21.83
N VAL A 194 2.89 0.57 -22.14
CA VAL A 194 4.19 -0.03 -22.43
C VAL A 194 4.73 0.44 -23.77
N GLU A 195 3.83 0.63 -24.75
CA GLU A 195 4.09 1.20 -26.07
C GLU A 195 4.15 2.73 -26.08
N GLY A 196 3.90 3.39 -24.93
CA GLY A 196 3.91 4.85 -24.84
C GLY A 196 2.78 5.53 -25.63
N LEU A 197 1.70 4.80 -25.91
CA LEU A 197 0.54 5.28 -26.64
C LEU A 197 -0.41 6.07 -25.74
N ARG A 198 -1.26 6.90 -26.36
CA ARG A 198 -2.32 7.62 -25.65
C ARG A 198 -3.55 6.74 -25.49
N GLN A 199 -4.10 6.71 -24.28
CA GLN A 199 -5.38 6.05 -24.02
C GLN A 199 -6.52 6.65 -24.85
N LYS A 200 -7.47 5.79 -25.26
CA LYS A 200 -8.69 6.26 -25.92
C LYS A 200 -9.53 7.07 -24.93
N PRO A 201 -10.06 8.25 -25.32
CA PRO A 201 -10.83 9.09 -24.40
C PRO A 201 -12.10 8.38 -23.89
N LEU A 202 -12.26 8.34 -22.57
CA LEU A 202 -13.46 7.87 -21.89
C LEU A 202 -14.25 9.08 -21.37
N THR A 203 -15.44 9.31 -21.92
CA THR A 203 -16.25 10.50 -21.61
C THR A 203 -17.07 10.32 -20.33
N LYS A 204 -17.44 11.41 -19.67
CA LYS A 204 -18.33 11.38 -18.49
C LYS A 204 -19.66 10.66 -18.76
N LYS A 205 -20.24 10.86 -19.95
CA LYS A 205 -21.48 10.17 -20.37
C LYS A 205 -21.32 8.65 -20.41
N LYS A 206 -20.16 8.16 -20.88
CA LYS A 206 -19.86 6.73 -20.90
C LYS A 206 -19.62 6.19 -19.49
N ILE A 207 -18.93 6.95 -18.64
CA ILE A 207 -18.72 6.59 -17.24
C ILE A 207 -20.05 6.42 -16.54
N GLU A 208 -20.92 7.43 -16.59
CA GLU A 208 -22.23 7.37 -15.95
C GLU A 208 -23.08 6.21 -16.48
N ALA A 209 -23.01 5.95 -17.80
CA ALA A 209 -23.74 4.85 -18.40
C ALA A 209 -23.18 3.46 -18.03
N TRP A 210 -21.92 3.32 -17.61
CA TRP A 210 -21.27 2.01 -17.43
C TRP A 210 -20.78 1.73 -16.00
N LYS A 211 -20.82 2.72 -15.10
CA LYS A 211 -20.20 2.64 -13.77
C LYS A 211 -20.70 1.48 -12.92
N ASP A 212 -21.97 1.10 -13.08
CA ASP A 212 -22.56 0.00 -12.33
C ASP A 212 -22.14 -1.40 -12.83
N GLY A 213 -21.32 -1.49 -13.89
CA GLY A 213 -20.84 -2.78 -14.43
C GLY A 213 -21.90 -3.60 -15.15
N ASP A 214 -23.17 -3.17 -15.15
CA ASP A 214 -24.22 -3.78 -15.93
C ASP A 214 -24.15 -3.29 -17.38
N PHE A 215 -23.85 -4.20 -18.31
CA PHE A 215 -23.81 -3.91 -19.75
C PHE A 215 -25.07 -4.36 -20.50
N THR A 216 -26.08 -4.87 -19.80
CA THR A 216 -27.32 -5.38 -20.39
C THR A 216 -28.01 -4.29 -21.22
N GLY A 217 -28.34 -4.62 -22.47
CA GLY A 217 -28.99 -3.68 -23.40
C GLY A 217 -28.11 -2.52 -23.88
N LYS A 218 -26.80 -2.51 -23.56
CA LYS A 218 -25.86 -1.46 -24.00
C LYS A 218 -25.08 -1.95 -25.23
N ILE A 219 -24.88 -1.08 -26.21
CA ILE A 219 -24.03 -1.35 -27.37
C ILE A 219 -22.56 -1.22 -26.93
N VAL A 220 -22.01 -2.30 -26.39
CA VAL A 220 -20.60 -2.44 -26.02
C VAL A 220 -20.00 -3.67 -26.71
N ASN A 221 -18.74 -3.55 -27.12
CA ASN A 221 -17.99 -4.67 -27.68
C ASN A 221 -17.45 -5.53 -26.53
N ASP A 222 -17.37 -6.85 -26.72
CA ASP A 222 -16.73 -7.84 -25.82
C ASP A 222 -15.38 -7.37 -25.25
N ASN A 223 -14.58 -6.65 -26.03
CA ASN A 223 -13.31 -6.09 -25.58
C ASN A 223 -13.45 -5.13 -24.40
N ILE A 224 -14.55 -4.37 -24.31
CA ILE A 224 -14.86 -3.44 -23.21
C ILE A 224 -15.24 -4.24 -21.97
N ILE A 225 -16.07 -5.27 -22.11
CA ILE A 225 -16.49 -6.14 -21.00
C ILE A 225 -15.27 -6.86 -20.42
N ARG A 226 -14.45 -7.47 -21.27
CA ARG A 226 -13.18 -8.11 -20.87
C ARG A 226 -12.21 -7.13 -20.21
N ASN A 227 -12.13 -5.89 -20.70
CA ASN A 227 -11.32 -4.83 -20.06
C ASN A 227 -11.86 -4.41 -18.69
N TYR A 228 -13.19 -4.35 -18.54
CA TYR A 228 -13.83 -4.04 -17.28
C TYR A 228 -13.50 -5.12 -16.24
N GLU A 229 -13.65 -6.39 -16.58
CA GLU A 229 -13.27 -7.51 -15.69
C GLU A 229 -11.78 -7.52 -15.37
N ARG A 230 -10.91 -7.24 -16.34
CA ARG A 230 -9.47 -7.03 -16.10
C ARG A 230 -9.24 -5.96 -15.04
N ASN A 231 -9.86 -4.79 -15.20
CA ASN A 231 -9.67 -3.67 -14.29
C ASN A 231 -10.27 -3.95 -12.91
N LYS A 232 -11.45 -4.58 -12.86
CA LYS A 232 -12.08 -5.01 -11.62
C LYS A 232 -11.16 -5.92 -10.82
N ASN A 233 -10.63 -6.98 -11.44
CA ASN A 233 -9.69 -7.87 -10.76
C ASN A 233 -8.42 -7.15 -10.29
N LEU A 234 -7.90 -6.18 -11.04
CA LEU A 234 -6.66 -5.49 -10.68
C LEU A 234 -6.84 -4.38 -9.63
N ILE A 235 -7.99 -3.73 -9.57
CA ILE A 235 -8.22 -2.49 -8.80
C ILE A 235 -9.12 -2.73 -7.58
N ASP A 236 -10.13 -3.58 -7.71
CA ASP A 236 -11.10 -3.82 -6.64
C ASP A 236 -10.49 -4.71 -5.55
N LEU A 237 -10.35 -4.14 -4.35
CA LEU A 237 -9.82 -4.84 -3.18
C LEU A 237 -10.73 -5.99 -2.71
N GLU A 238 -11.95 -6.13 -3.24
CA GLU A 238 -12.78 -7.32 -3.02
C GLU A 238 -12.38 -8.51 -3.90
N CYS A 239 -11.59 -8.30 -4.95
CA CYS A 239 -11.18 -9.34 -5.92
C CYS A 239 -9.85 -10.03 -5.56
N ILE A 240 -9.36 -9.85 -4.33
CA ILE A 240 -8.20 -10.57 -3.81
C ILE A 240 -8.45 -12.08 -3.92
N PRO A 241 -7.52 -12.87 -4.53
CA PRO A 241 -7.67 -14.32 -4.66
C PRO A 241 -7.93 -14.99 -3.31
N SER A 242 -8.88 -15.93 -3.26
CA SER A 242 -9.32 -16.55 -2.01
C SER A 242 -8.19 -17.26 -1.25
N GLU A 243 -7.27 -17.91 -1.95
CA GLU A 243 -6.08 -18.53 -1.35
C GLU A 243 -5.19 -17.47 -0.68
N LEU A 244 -4.95 -16.35 -1.36
CA LEU A 244 -4.13 -15.26 -0.85
C LEU A 244 -4.77 -14.62 0.39
N TYR A 245 -6.09 -14.42 0.34
CA TYR A 245 -6.89 -13.94 1.48
C TYR A 245 -6.74 -14.85 2.71
N GLN A 246 -6.84 -16.18 2.53
CA GLN A 246 -6.65 -17.13 3.63
C GLN A 246 -5.22 -17.11 4.15
N ASN A 247 -4.22 -17.03 3.27
CA ASN A 247 -2.81 -16.96 3.68
C ASN A 247 -2.52 -15.70 4.51
N ILE A 248 -3.09 -14.54 4.14
CA ILE A 248 -2.99 -13.30 4.92
C ILE A 248 -3.65 -13.46 6.29
N LYS A 249 -4.86 -14.01 6.33
CA LYS A 249 -5.59 -14.27 7.58
C LYS A 249 -4.79 -15.16 8.53
N THR A 250 -4.32 -16.32 8.05
CA THR A 250 -3.52 -17.26 8.84
C THR A 250 -2.23 -16.59 9.32
N THR A 251 -1.52 -15.89 8.43
CA THR A 251 -0.29 -15.17 8.79
C THR A 251 -0.54 -14.15 9.91
N PHE A 252 -1.64 -13.39 9.85
CA PHE A 252 -1.97 -12.42 10.89
C PHE A 252 -2.33 -13.06 12.24
N GLN A 253 -3.06 -14.17 12.21
CA GLN A 253 -3.47 -14.90 13.41
C GLN A 253 -2.27 -15.56 14.11
N GLU A 254 -1.32 -16.09 13.33
CA GLU A 254 -0.12 -16.75 13.84
C GLU A 254 1.03 -15.77 14.15
N ALA A 255 0.96 -14.53 13.64
CA ALA A 255 1.96 -13.51 13.88
C ALA A 255 2.10 -13.22 15.38
N LYS A 256 3.27 -13.57 15.92
CA LYS A 256 3.66 -13.23 17.29
C LYS A 256 3.88 -11.73 17.40
N CYS A 257 3.39 -11.13 18.48
CA CYS A 257 3.86 -9.82 18.89
C CYS A 257 5.29 -9.98 19.41
N GLY A 258 6.21 -9.14 18.93
CA GLY A 258 7.62 -9.19 19.34
C GLY A 258 7.83 -8.84 20.82
N ASP A 259 9.05 -9.03 21.30
CA ASP A 259 9.43 -8.81 22.69
C ASP A 259 10.04 -7.41 22.89
N LYS A 260 9.39 -6.59 23.72
CA LYS A 260 9.86 -5.24 24.07
C LYS A 260 11.25 -5.24 24.73
N SER A 261 11.67 -6.33 25.37
CA SER A 261 12.98 -6.43 26.04
C SER A 261 14.17 -6.23 25.09
N LYS A 262 13.98 -6.54 23.80
CA LYS A 262 15.04 -6.45 22.79
C LYS A 262 15.25 -5.04 22.24
N MET A 263 14.28 -4.14 22.42
CA MET A 263 14.33 -2.78 21.85
C MET A 263 15.48 -1.96 22.43
N LEU A 264 15.71 -2.01 23.75
CA LEU A 264 16.75 -1.21 24.38
C LEU A 264 18.14 -1.57 23.82
N THR A 265 18.42 -2.87 23.72
CA THR A 265 19.68 -3.36 23.12
C THR A 265 19.80 -2.93 21.66
N TYR A 266 18.74 -3.05 20.88
CA TYR A 266 18.70 -2.62 19.48
C TYR A 266 18.99 -1.11 19.33
N PHE A 267 18.42 -0.27 20.20
CA PHE A 267 18.59 1.19 20.13
C PHE A 267 20.02 1.60 20.47
N ILE A 268 20.62 0.96 21.49
CA ILE A 268 22.02 1.19 21.87
C ILE A 268 22.96 0.78 20.73
N GLN A 269 22.78 -0.42 20.15
CA GLN A 269 23.61 -0.93 19.06
C GLN A 269 23.57 -0.05 17.81
N ASN A 270 22.39 0.50 17.49
CA ASN A 270 22.18 1.36 16.33
C ASN A 270 22.32 2.86 16.65
N ARG A 271 22.82 3.21 17.84
CA ARG A 271 23.08 4.60 18.27
C ARG A 271 21.85 5.52 18.18
N LEU A 272 20.65 4.99 18.43
CA LEU A 272 19.37 5.70 18.35
C LEU A 272 19.06 6.49 19.64
N LYS A 273 19.95 7.41 20.04
CA LYS A 273 19.88 8.12 21.32
C LYS A 273 18.54 8.84 21.54
N GLU A 274 18.12 9.66 20.57
CA GLU A 274 16.86 10.42 20.67
C GLU A 274 15.63 9.51 20.80
N LEU A 275 15.60 8.38 20.07
CA LEU A 275 14.49 7.43 20.18
C LEU A 275 14.54 6.66 21.51
N THR A 276 15.71 6.50 22.13
CA THR A 276 15.86 5.82 23.42
C THR A 276 15.15 6.59 24.54
N GLU A 277 15.19 7.92 24.49
CA GLU A 277 14.47 8.78 25.44
C GLU A 277 12.95 8.60 25.35
N SER A 278 12.45 8.18 24.19
CA SER A 278 11.04 7.93 23.91
C SER A 278 10.72 6.43 23.73
N ILE A 279 11.52 5.53 24.29
CA ILE A 279 11.34 4.08 24.09
C ILE A 279 9.98 3.56 24.59
N GLY A 280 9.38 4.22 25.59
CA GLY A 280 8.05 3.90 26.11
C GLY A 280 6.90 4.18 25.13
N ASP A 281 7.16 5.01 24.10
CA ASP A 281 6.20 5.30 23.03
C ASP A 281 6.12 4.18 21.98
N PHE A 282 7.03 3.21 22.03
CA PHE A 282 7.04 2.03 21.15
C PHE A 282 6.23 0.85 21.73
#